data_AF-A0A2N9JA41-F1
#
_entry.id   AF-A0A2N9JA41-F1
#
_cell.length_a   1.000
_cell.length_b   1.000
_cell.length_c   1.000
_cell.angle_alpha   90.00
_cell.angle_beta   90.00
_cell.angle_gamma   90.00
#
_symmetry.space_group_name_H-M   'P 1'
#
loop_
_entity.id
_entity.type
_entity.pdbx_description
1 polymer ?
#
loop_
_entity_poly.entity_id
_entity_poly.type
_entity_poly.pdbx_seq_one_letter_code
_entity_poly.pdbx_strand_id
1 'polypeptide(L)' 'MAFLQWLDGRGWLVAAGPLGDQDGAGLTVARVPGDKVGELVEAAHQQDASVAEGLFDVLVRPWQVRFATPQER' A
#
# COMPACT_ATOMS: atom_id res chain seq x y z
N MET A 1 8.57 -3.70 8.42
CA MET A 1 9.08 -2.31 8.63
C MET A 1 9.90 -1.80 7.44
N ALA A 2 10.80 -2.60 6.85
CA ALA A 2 11.64 -2.16 5.73
C ALA A 2 10.83 -1.63 4.51
N PHE A 3 9.73 -2.29 4.13
CA PHE A 3 8.85 -1.78 3.07
C PHE A 3 8.21 -0.42 3.38
N LEU A 4 7.70 -0.20 4.60
CA LEU A 4 7.09 1.08 4.97
C LEU A 4 8.12 2.22 5.02
N GLN A 5 9.33 1.93 5.52
CA GLN A 5 10.45 2.88 5.48
C GLN A 5 10.89 3.18 4.05
N TRP A 6 10.88 2.18 3.17
CA TRP A 6 11.19 2.34 1.75
C TRP A 6 10.17 3.24 1.03
N LEU A 7 8.89 3.13 1.37
CA LEU A 7 7.82 4.01 0.88
C LEU A 7 7.97 5.43 1.42
N ASP A 8 8.21 5.57 2.73
CA ASP A 8 8.37 6.86 3.40
C ASP A 8 9.57 7.64 2.85
N GLY A 9 10.72 6.97 2.66
CA GLY A 9 11.93 7.57 2.07
C GLY A 9 11.75 8.04 0.62
N ARG A 10 10.72 7.58 -0.08
CA ARG A 10 10.34 8.03 -1.44
C ARG A 10 9.26 9.12 -1.42
N GLY A 11 8.69 9.43 -0.25
CA GLY A 11 7.53 10.30 -0.12
C GLY A 11 6.25 9.69 -0.72
N TRP A 12 6.18 8.36 -0.84
CA TRP A 12 5.04 7.67 -1.45
C TRP A 12 4.01 7.19 -0.42
N LEU A 13 4.40 7.09 0.86
CA LEU A 13 3.51 6.63 1.92
C LEU A 13 2.40 7.67 2.20
N VAL A 14 1.15 7.27 2.05
CA VAL A 14 -0.02 8.10 2.43
C VAL A 14 -0.53 7.68 3.81
N ALA A 15 -0.70 6.38 4.02
CA ALA A 15 -1.13 5.80 5.28
C ALA A 15 -0.75 4.32 5.35
N ALA A 16 -0.55 3.80 6.57
CA ALA A 16 -0.43 2.38 6.82
C ALA A 16 -0.99 2.03 8.21
N GLY A 17 -1.59 0.86 8.36
CA GLY A 17 -2.10 0.41 9.65
C GLY A 17 -2.88 -0.91 9.59
N PRO A 18 -3.27 -1.45 10.75
CA PRO A 18 -4.12 -2.64 10.83
C PRO A 18 -5.54 -2.33 10.37
N LEU A 19 -6.23 -3.34 9.85
CA LEU A 19 -7.67 -3.30 9.61
C LEU A 19 -8.38 -3.81 10.87
N GLY A 20 -9.22 -2.97 11.47
CA GLY A 20 -9.84 -3.26 12.77
C GLY A 20 -10.97 -4.30 12.72
N ASP A 21 -11.40 -4.67 11.53
CA ASP A 21 -12.48 -5.63 11.25
C ASP A 21 -11.97 -7.03 10.87
N GLN A 22 -10.65 -7.21 10.69
CA GLN A 22 -10.05 -8.49 10.34
C GLN A 22 -8.70 -8.69 11.05
N ASP A 23 -8.64 -9.71 11.92
CA ASP A 23 -7.40 -10.09 12.61
C ASP A 23 -6.28 -10.45 11.62
N GLY A 24 -5.07 -9.94 11.89
CA GLY A 24 -3.90 -10.20 11.07
C GLY A 24 -3.90 -9.49 9.71
N ALA A 25 -4.88 -8.65 9.41
CA ALA A 25 -4.93 -7.86 8.19
C ALA A 25 -4.48 -6.42 8.41
N GLY A 26 -3.88 -5.85 7.37
CA GLY A 26 -3.48 -4.45 7.35
C GLY A 26 -3.65 -3.87 5.95
N LEU A 27 -3.57 -2.54 5.88
CA LEU A 27 -3.61 -1.81 4.63
C LEU A 27 -2.49 -0.78 4.60
N THR A 28 -1.85 -0.67 3.44
CA THR A 28 -0.97 0.44 3.09
C THR A 28 -1.56 1.17 1.90
N VAL A 29 -1.71 2.48 2.00
CA VAL A 29 -2.08 3.37 0.90
C VAL A 29 -0.83 4.12 0.47
N ALA A 30 -0.48 4.01 -0.81
CA ALA A 30 0.66 4.70 -1.40
C ALA A 30 0.21 5.57 -2.58
N ARG A 31 0.81 6.76 -2.69
CA ARG A 31 0.70 7.64 -3.86
C ARG A 31 1.97 7.46 -4.68
N VAL A 32 1.83 6.79 -5.82
CA VAL A 32 2.97 6.40 -6.66
C VAL A 32 2.83 7.01 -8.05
N PRO A 33 3.92 7.55 -8.65
CA PRO A 33 3.92 7.95 -10.05
C PRO A 33 3.50 6.81 -10.97
N GLY A 34 2.75 7.10 -12.03
CA GLY A 34 2.14 6.06 -12.88
C GLY A 34 3.14 5.10 -13.53
N ASP A 35 4.34 5.59 -13.85
CA ASP A 35 5.46 4.81 -14.41
C ASP A 35 6.19 3.94 -13.36
N LYS A 36 5.87 4.10 -12.07
CA LYS A 36 6.51 3.41 -10.94
C LYS A 36 5.65 2.34 -10.28
N VAL A 37 4.47 2.05 -10.84
CA VAL A 37 3.56 1.02 -10.29
C VAL A 37 4.22 -0.36 -10.26
N GLY A 38 5.00 -0.73 -11.28
CA GLY A 38 5.73 -2.00 -11.29
C GLY A 38 6.76 -2.11 -10.15
N GLU A 39 7.54 -1.05 -9.93
CA GLU A 39 8.52 -0.98 -8.82
C GLU A 39 7.85 -1.13 -7.46
N LEU A 40 6.68 -0.50 -7.26
CA LEU A 40 5.90 -0.65 -6.04
C LEU A 40 5.47 -2.11 -5.82
N VAL A 41 4.94 -2.75 -6.87
CA VAL A 41 4.46 -4.14 -6.77
C VAL A 41 5.62 -5.08 -6.41
N GLU A 42 6.74 -4.96 -7.10
CA GLU A 42 7.94 -5.76 -6.79
C GLU A 42 8.44 -5.51 -5.36
N ALA A 43 8.51 -4.24 -4.94
CA ALA A 43 8.93 -3.89 -3.59
C ALA A 43 7.99 -4.45 -2.51
N ALA A 44 6.68 -4.43 -2.74
CA ALA A 44 5.70 -5.00 -1.79
C ALA A 44 5.90 -6.50 -1.57
N HIS A 45 6.34 -7.24 -2.59
CA HIS A 45 6.64 -8.68 -2.49
C HIS A 45 8.04 -8.99 -1.95
N GLN A 46 9.01 -8.10 -2.12
CA GLN A 46 10.42 -8.40 -1.82
C GLN A 46 10.99 -7.68 -0.59
N GLN A 47 10.50 -6.48 -0.26
CA GLN A 47 11.05 -5.62 0.81
C GLN A 47 10.36 -5.84 2.16
N ASP A 48 9.17 -6.43 2.18
CA ASP A 48 8.55 -6.87 3.43
C ASP A 48 8.93 -8.33 3.70
N ALA A 49 9.76 -8.57 4.72
CA ALA A 49 10.22 -9.91 5.05
C ALA A 49 9.07 -10.86 5.37
N SER A 50 7.99 -10.37 6.01
CA SER A 50 6.84 -11.23 6.32
C SER A 50 6.10 -11.65 5.04
N VAL A 51 6.13 -10.85 3.98
CA VAL A 51 5.60 -11.25 2.68
C VAL A 51 6.58 -12.15 1.92
N ALA A 52 7.85 -11.73 1.84
CA ALA A 52 8.89 -12.45 1.10
C ALA A 52 9.16 -13.86 1.64
N GLU A 53 9.04 -14.06 2.96
CA GLU A 53 9.20 -15.34 3.64
C GLU A 53 7.90 -16.16 3.72
N GLY A 54 6.80 -15.65 3.16
CA GLY A 54 5.52 -16.37 3.06
C GLY A 54 4.69 -16.41 4.34
N LEU A 55 4.93 -15.51 5.31
CA LEU A 55 4.07 -15.36 6.48
C LEU A 55 2.75 -14.66 6.13
N PHE A 56 2.80 -13.66 5.23
CA PHE A 56 1.62 -12.94 4.76
C PHE A 56 1.53 -12.92 3.23
N ASP A 57 0.29 -12.97 2.74
CA ASP A 57 -0.01 -12.62 1.35
C ASP A 57 -0.14 -11.10 1.20
N VAL A 58 0.26 -10.59 0.03
CA VAL A 58 0.02 -9.19 -0.34
C VAL A 58 -0.76 -9.12 -1.65
N LEU A 59 -1.79 -8.27 -1.65
CA LEU A 59 -2.56 -7.93 -2.85
C LEU A 59 -2.37 -6.45 -3.14
N VAL A 60 -1.80 -6.12 -4.29
CA VAL A 60 -1.62 -4.74 -4.75
C VAL A 60 -2.67 -4.41 -5.80
N ARG A 61 -3.47 -3.36 -5.57
CA ARG A 61 -4.51 -2.91 -6.50
C ARG A 61 -4.36 -1.43 -6.80
N PRO A 62 -4.28 -1.02 -8.09
CA PRO A 62 -4.36 0.38 -8.46
C PRO A 62 -5.69 0.98 -8.01
N TRP A 63 -5.63 2.14 -7.36
CA TRP A 63 -6.82 2.89 -6.97
C TRP A 63 -6.78 4.30 -7.55
N GLN A 64 -7.70 4.57 -8.47
CA GLN A 64 -7.91 5.92 -8.98
C GLN A 64 -8.79 6.69 -8.01
N VAL A 65 -8.17 7.53 -7.17
CA VAL A 65 -8.91 8.45 -6.29
C VAL A 65 -9.65 9.47 -7.17
N ARG A 66 -10.97 9.54 -7.00
CA ARG A 66 -11.84 10.53 -7.64
C ARG A 66 -12.48 11.39 -6.57
N PHE A 67 -12.52 12.69 -6.78
CA PHE A 67 -13.36 13.56 -5.97
C PHE A 67 -14.83 13.26 -6.30
N ALA A 68 -15.62 12.95 -5.28
CA ALA A 68 -17.07 12.93 -5.44
C ALA A 68 -17.56 14.39 -5.55
N THR A 69 -18.42 14.67 -6.51
CA THR A 69 -19.20 15.90 -6.50
C THR A 69 -20.13 15.82 -5.29
N PRO A 70 -20.17 16.83 -4.39
CA PRO A 70 -21.10 16.82 -3.27
C PRO A 70 -22.53 16.66 -3.80
N GLN A 71 -23.26 15.67 -3.30
CA GLN A 71 -24.67 15.52 -3.65
C GLN A 71 -25.47 16.52 -2.81
N GLU A 72 -26.10 17.50 -3.45
CA GLU A 72 -27.01 18.42 -2.80
C GLU A 72 -28.15 17.60 -2.17
N ARG A 73 -28.32 17.72 -0.84
CA ARG A 73 -29.40 17.05 -0.09
C ARG A 73 -30.67 17.88 -0.11
#